data_AF-A0A1Z9J944-F1
#
_entry.id   AF-A0A1Z9J944-F1
#
_cell.length_a   1.000
_cell.length_b   1.000
_cell.length_c   1.000
_cell.angle_alpha   90.00
_cell.angle_beta   90.00
_cell.angle_gamma   90.00
#
_symmetry.space_group_name_H-M   'P 1'
#
loop_
_entity.id
_entity.type
_entity.pdbx_description
1 polymer ?
#
loop_
_entity_poly.entity_id
_entity_poly.type
_entity_poly.pdbx_seq_one_letter_code
_entity_poly.pdbx_strand_id
1 'polypeptide(L)' 'MQEHWIQHPAGPWVERFRRNPELEQDRGAKAMAIDRGRVMPGAPALLKTRTTLTLHQARELWSLRIQSGWQRIDPQW' A
#
# COMPACT_ATOMS: atom_id res chain seq x y z
N MET A 1 -9.68 4.47 9.80
CA MET A 1 -8.54 5.04 9.05
C MET A 1 -8.72 4.66 7.60
N GLN A 2 -8.54 5.57 6.64
CA GLN A 2 -8.78 5.27 5.23
C GLN A 2 -7.60 4.48 4.67
N GLU A 3 -7.87 3.27 4.18
CA GLU A 3 -6.90 2.39 3.56
C GLU A 3 -7.27 2.17 2.09
N HIS A 4 -6.25 2.01 1.25
CA HIS A 4 -6.44 1.76 -0.16
C HIS A 4 -5.58 0.60 -0.63
N TRP A 5 -6.14 -0.22 -1.50
CA TRP A 5 -5.56 -1.48 -1.89
C TRP A 5 -5.48 -1.57 -3.41
N ILE A 6 -4.35 -2.05 -3.90
CA ILE A 6 -4.14 -2.33 -5.31
C ILE A 6 -3.48 -3.68 -5.52
N GLN A 7 -3.82 -4.33 -6.63
CA GLN A 7 -3.22 -5.60 -7.04
C GLN A 7 -2.49 -5.45 -8.37
N HIS A 8 -1.35 -6.13 -8.46
CA HIS A 8 -0.59 -6.25 -9.69
C HIS A 8 -1.39 -7.07 -10.72
N PRO A 9 -1.53 -6.61 -11.98
CA PRO A 9 -2.43 -7.26 -12.94
C PRO A 9 -2.00 -8.68 -13.31
N ALA A 10 -0.70 -8.93 -13.38
CA ALA A 10 -0.13 -10.22 -13.79
C ALA A 10 0.45 -11.05 -12.63
N GLY A 11 0.17 -10.69 -11.36
CA GLY A 11 0.87 -11.33 -10.25
C GLY A 11 0.11 -11.31 -8.92
N PRO A 12 0.56 -12.12 -7.95
CA PRO A 12 -0.15 -12.28 -6.68
C PRO A 12 0.20 -11.16 -5.68
N TRP A 13 0.82 -10.08 -6.15
CA TRP A 13 1.30 -8.98 -5.33
C TRP A 13 0.19 -7.96 -5.12
N VAL A 14 0.00 -7.60 -3.86
CA VAL A 14 -0.93 -6.59 -3.40
C VAL A 14 -0.15 -5.53 -2.64
N GLU A 15 -0.47 -4.27 -2.88
CA GLU A 15 0.03 -3.14 -2.10
C GLU A 15 -1.11 -2.48 -1.34
N ARG A 16 -0.89 -2.27 -0.04
CA ARG A 16 -1.79 -1.59 0.89
C ARG A 16 -1.21 -0.23 1.25
N PHE A 17 -1.96 0.82 1.00
CA PHE A 17 -1.65 2.20 1.32
C PHE A 17 -2.50 2.62 2.51
N ARG A 18 -1.87 2.92 3.63
CA ARG A 18 -2.56 3.38 4.84
C ARG A 18 -1.85 4.57 5.44
N ARG A 19 -2.59 5.44 6.11
CA ARG A 19 -1.98 6.51 6.92
C ARG A 19 -1.19 5.90 8.07
N ASN A 20 -0.10 6.55 8.44
CA ASN A 20 0.70 6.19 9.61
C ASN A 20 0.76 7.36 10.61
N PRO A 21 -0.24 7.48 11.51
CA PRO A 21 -0.33 8.58 12.47
C PRO A 21 0.84 8.66 13.46
N GLU A 22 1.52 7.53 13.74
CA GLU A 22 2.69 7.51 14.63
C GLU A 22 3.87 8.27 14.01
N LEU A 23 4.03 8.19 12.68
CA LEU A 23 5.08 8.91 11.96
C LEU A 23 4.69 10.35 11.61
N GLU A 24 3.40 10.67 11.59
CA GLU A 24 2.92 12.05 11.44
C GLU A 24 3.33 12.92 12.63
N GLN A 25 3.35 12.35 13.84
CA GLN A 25 3.74 13.03 15.08
C GLN A 25 5.25 13.30 15.17
N ASP A 26 6.07 12.39 14.63
CA ASP A 26 7.55 12.46 14.74
C ASP A 26 8.18 13.42 13.71
N ARG A 27 7.54 13.63 12.55
CA ARG A 27 8.17 14.37 11.42
C ARG A 27 7.33 15.49 10.82
N GLY A 28 6.11 15.74 11.30
CA GLY A 28 5.20 16.78 10.79
C GLY A 28 4.72 16.58 9.34
N ALA A 29 5.21 15.56 8.63
CA ALA A 29 4.78 15.18 7.29
C ALA A 29 3.65 14.14 7.37
N LYS A 30 2.64 14.24 6.49
CA LYS A 30 1.58 13.23 6.34
C LYS A 30 2.18 11.92 5.83
N ALA A 31 2.56 11.04 6.75
CA ALA A 31 3.24 9.80 6.47
C ALA A 31 2.24 8.70 6.07
N MET A 32 2.55 8.02 4.97
CA MET A 32 1.81 6.88 4.45
C MET A 32 2.69 5.65 4.58
N ALA A 33 2.18 4.61 5.23
CA ALA A 33 2.77 3.29 5.21
C ALA A 33 2.25 2.51 4.00
N ILE A 34 3.17 1.91 3.26
CA ILE A 34 2.89 1.08 2.10
C ILE A 34 3.40 -0.31 2.40
N ASP A 35 2.47 -1.23 2.59
CA ASP A 35 2.76 -2.63 2.84
C ASP A 35 2.58 -3.39 1.52
N ARG A 36 3.62 -4.09 1.05
CA ARG A 36 3.52 -5.00 -0.10
C ARG A 36 3.48 -6.42 0.40
N GLY A 37 2.45 -7.17 0.02
CA GLY A 37 2.26 -8.55 0.41
C GLY A 37 1.81 -9.44 -0.72
N ARG A 38 1.90 -10.74 -0.49
CA ARG A 38 1.28 -11.76 -1.31
C ARG A 38 0.13 -12.38 -0.54
N VAL A 39 -1.08 -12.34 -1.09
CA VAL A 39 -2.24 -13.03 -0.52
C VAL A 39 -2.05 -14.54 -0.72
N MET A 40 -2.25 -15.32 0.34
CA MET A 40 -2.17 -16.78 0.30
C MET A 40 -3.53 -17.35 0.72
N PRO A 41 -4.14 -18.24 -0.08
CA PRO A 41 -5.40 -18.88 0.30
C PRO A 41 -5.26 -19.64 1.62
N GLY A 42 -6.11 -19.33 2.61
CA GLY A 42 -6.14 -20.03 3.89
C GLY A 42 -4.99 -19.71 4.85
N ALA A 43 -4.15 -18.71 4.55
CA ALA A 43 -3.03 -18.30 5.40
C ALA A 43 -2.89 -16.77 5.46
N PRO A 44 -2.26 -16.22 6.52
CA PRO A 44 -1.96 -14.79 6.57
C PRO A 44 -1.14 -14.33 5.37
N ALA A 45 -1.37 -13.10 4.92
CA ALA A 45 -0.62 -12.53 3.81
C ALA A 45 0.88 -12.45 4.14
N LEU A 46 1.73 -12.88 3.21
CA LEU A 46 3.16 -12.77 3.37
C LEU A 46 3.60 -11.35 3.02
N LEU A 47 3.86 -10.54 4.04
CA LEU A 47 4.36 -9.17 3.87
C LEU A 47 5.85 -9.19 3.51
N LYS A 48 6.18 -8.67 2.33
CA LYS A 48 7.55 -8.65 1.82
C LYS A 48 8.27 -7.34 2.15
N THR A 49 7.58 -6.21 2.04
CA THR A 49 8.19 -4.90 2.27
C THR A 49 7.21 -3.97 2.97
N ARG A 50 7.74 -3.12 3.85
CA ARG A 50 7.03 -1.99 4.45
C ARG A 50 7.85 -0.73 4.19
N THR A 51 7.28 0.19 3.43
CA THR A 51 7.94 1.46 3.10
C THR A 51 7.10 2.60 3.65
N THR A 52 7.76 3.62 4.21
CA THR A 52 7.09 4.86 4.58
C THR A 52 7.37 5.90 3.50
N LEU A 53 6.32 6.52 2.98
CA LEU A 53 6.38 7.62 2.03
C LEU A 53 5.63 8.83 2.59
N THR A 54 5.97 10.02 2.11
CA THR A 54 5.08 11.18 2.28
C THR A 54 3.79 10.98 1.49
N LEU A 55 2.73 11.71 1.84
CA LEU A 55 1.47 11.69 1.10
C LEU A 55 1.67 12.01 -0.39
N HIS A 56 2.58 12.93 -0.72
CA HIS A 56 2.88 13.27 -2.11
C HIS A 56 3.47 12.06 -2.86
N GLN A 57 4.55 11.50 -2.33
CA GLN A 57 5.21 10.32 -2.90
C GLN A 57 4.27 9.11 -2.99
N ALA A 58 3.39 8.90 -2.00
CA ALA A 58 2.41 7.83 -2.03
C ALA A 58 1.37 8.03 -3.15
N ARG A 59 0.96 9.27 -3.43
CA ARG A 59 0.05 9.60 -4.54
C ARG A 59 0.72 9.44 -5.90
N GLU A 60 2.00 9.79 -6.02
CA GLU A 60 2.78 9.55 -7.23
C GLU A 60 2.93 8.06 -7.49
N LEU A 61 3.33 7.28 -6.47
CA LEU A 61 3.43 5.83 -6.58
C LEU A 61 2.09 5.20 -6.96
N TRP A 62 1.00 5.62 -6.30
CA TRP A 62 -0.34 5.17 -6.65
C TRP A 62 -0.66 5.43 -8.12
N SER A 63 -0.45 6.66 -8.59
CA SER A 63 -0.74 7.04 -9.98
C SER A 63 0.08 6.20 -10.97
N LEU A 64 1.38 6.00 -10.69
CA LEU A 64 2.26 5.17 -11.50
C LEU A 64 1.77 3.71 -11.57
N ARG A 65 1.31 3.16 -10.44
CA ARG A 65 0.79 1.79 -10.38
C ARG A 65 -0.47 1.63 -11.22
N ILE A 66 -1.44 2.53 -11.08
CA ILE A 66 -2.67 2.52 -11.88
C ILE A 66 -2.36 2.65 -13.37
N GLN A 67 -1.44 3.55 -13.76
CA GLN A 67 -0.99 3.69 -15.15
C GLN A 67 -0.30 2.42 -15.67
N SER A 68 0.39 1.69 -14.80
CA SER A 68 1.02 0.39 -15.10
C SER A 68 0.02 -0.77 -15.12
N GLY A 69 -1.28 -0.51 -14.99
CA GLY A 69 -2.34 -1.51 -15.04
C GLY A 69 -2.68 -2.17 -13.70
N TRP A 70 -2.18 -1.67 -12.57
CA TRP A 70 -2.64 -2.14 -11.26
C TRP A 70 -4.09 -1.76 -11.05
N GLN A 71 -4.84 -2.65 -10.41
CA GLN A 71 -6.27 -2.47 -10.19
C GLN A 71 -6.57 -2.27 -8.73
N ARG A 72 -7.55 -1.42 -8.44
CA ARG A 72 -8.14 -1.30 -7.10
C ARG A 72 -8.84 -2.61 -6.76
N ILE A 73 -8.60 -3.09 -5.56
CA ILE A 73 -9.25 -4.29 -5.03
C ILE A 73 -9.80 -4.00 -3.64
N ASP A 74 -10.64 -4.90 -3.15
CA ASP A 74 -11.11 -4.87 -1.78
C ASP A 74 -9.97 -5.17 -0.79
N PRO A 75 -10.08 -4.72 0.47
CA PRO A 75 -9.11 -5.02 1.52
C PRO A 75 -8.85 -6.52 1.65
N GLN A 76 -7.58 -6.90 1.77
CA GLN A 76 -7.17 -8.31 1.81
C GLN A 76 -6.74 -8.78 3.22
N TRP A 77 -6.19 -7.89 4.06
CA TRP A 77 -5.74 -8.19 5.42
C TRP A 77 -5.66 -6.97 6.35
#